data_AF-A0A641M9K6-F1
#
_entry.id   AF-A0A641M9K6-F1
#
_cell.length_a   1.000
_cell.length_b   1.000
_cell.length_c   1.000
_cell.angle_alpha   90.00
_cell.angle_beta   90.00
_cell.angle_gamma   90.00
#
_symmetry.space_group_name_H-M   'P 1'
#
loop_
_entity.id
_entity.type
_entity.pdbx_description
1 polymer ?
#
loop_
_entity_poly.entity_id
_entity_poly.type
_entity_poly.pdbx_seq_one_letter_code
_entity_poly.pdbx_strand_id
1 'polypeptide(L)'
;MAEKTKDFLSGARFVWNPEVSWPLERLWESNPEKREGLIDAIKKGQLSIDASYLNLNTSICSDEELFHVFKFTRNIQKMSGVPSDVFQQFDIPGIS
;
A
#
# COMPACT_ATOMS: atom_id res chain seq x y z
N MET A 1 -1.96 -15.03 8.92
CA MET A 1 -2.80 -14.43 9.98
C MET A 1 -4.11 -13.93 9.42
N ALA A 2 -4.11 -13.08 8.40
CA ALA A 2 -5.33 -12.59 7.75
C ALA A 2 -6.36 -13.69 7.40
N GLU A 3 -5.93 -14.79 6.77
CA GLU A 3 -6.84 -15.90 6.44
C GLU A 3 -7.45 -16.59 7.68
N LYS A 4 -6.71 -16.67 8.78
CA LYS A 4 -7.18 -17.30 10.03
C LYS A 4 -8.24 -16.47 10.74
N THR A 5 -8.28 -15.15 10.48
CA THR A 5 -9.21 -14.21 11.12
C THR A 5 -10.30 -13.73 10.17
N LYS A 6 -10.45 -14.33 8.98
CA LYS A 6 -11.39 -13.86 7.96
C LYS A 6 -12.85 -13.87 8.43
N ASP A 7 -13.19 -14.84 9.28
CA ASP A 7 -14.54 -15.05 9.79
C ASP A 7 -14.80 -14.26 11.09
N PHE A 8 -13.82 -13.50 11.57
CA PHE A 8 -14.01 -12.65 12.75
C PHE A 8 -14.87 -11.42 12.39
N LEU A 9 -15.45 -10.79 13.42
CA LEU A 9 -16.10 -9.49 13.29
C LEU A 9 -15.14 -8.49 12.65
N SER A 10 -15.67 -7.54 11.87
CA SER A 10 -14.88 -6.64 11.01
C SER A 10 -13.71 -5.96 11.73
N GLY A 11 -13.91 -5.45 12.94
CA GLY A 11 -12.86 -4.79 13.73
C GLY A 11 -11.84 -5.72 14.41
N ALA A 12 -12.04 -7.04 14.35
CA ALA A 12 -11.14 -8.04 14.92
C ALA A 12 -10.35 -8.81 13.86
N ARG A 13 -10.51 -8.49 12.58
CA ARG A 13 -9.76 -9.12 11.49
C ARG A 13 -8.34 -8.56 11.45
N PHE A 14 -7.37 -9.45 11.27
CA PHE A 14 -6.00 -9.03 11.03
C PHE A 14 -5.84 -8.54 9.59
N VAL A 15 -5.36 -7.31 9.42
CA VAL A 15 -5.04 -6.70 8.12
C VAL A 15 -3.53 -6.46 8.07
N TRP A 16 -2.87 -6.96 7.04
CA TRP A 16 -1.46 -6.66 6.80
C TRP A 16 -1.33 -5.19 6.37
N ASN A 17 -0.41 -4.46 6.96
CA ASN A 17 -0.03 -3.13 6.53
C ASN A 17 1.50 -3.11 6.28
N PRO A 18 1.95 -2.94 5.03
CA PRO A 18 3.38 -2.84 4.70
C PRO A 18 3.96 -1.44 5.01
N GLU A 19 3.16 -0.53 5.57
CA GLU A 19 3.45 0.89 5.87
C GLU A 19 3.61 1.78 4.64
N VAL A 20 4.27 1.28 3.59
CA VAL A 20 4.48 1.97 2.32
C VAL A 20 4.31 0.98 1.16
N SER A 21 4.12 1.46 -0.06
CA SER A 21 3.87 0.57 -1.19
C SER A 21 5.13 -0.09 -1.79
N TRP A 22 6.34 0.38 -1.46
CA TRP A 22 7.61 -0.14 -2.01
C TRP A 22 7.80 -1.67 -1.86
N PRO A 23 7.56 -2.30 -0.68
CA PRO A 23 7.67 -3.76 -0.55
C PRO A 23 6.73 -4.52 -1.49
N LEU A 24 5.56 -3.95 -1.80
CA LEU A 24 4.61 -4.56 -2.72
C LEU A 24 5.12 -4.50 -4.15
N GLU A 25 5.72 -3.39 -4.57
CA GLU A 25 6.40 -3.29 -5.87
C GLU A 25 7.55 -4.31 -5.95
N ARG A 26 8.37 -4.41 -4.91
CA ARG A 26 9.47 -5.39 -4.89
C ARG A 26 8.97 -6.81 -5.07
N LEU A 27 7.92 -7.19 -4.34
CA LEU A 27 7.26 -8.50 -4.50
C LEU A 27 6.65 -8.67 -5.90
N TRP A 28 6.04 -7.61 -6.43
CA TRP A 28 5.44 -7.60 -7.77
C TRP A 28 6.45 -7.88 -8.88
N GLU A 29 7.64 -7.31 -8.76
CA GLU A 29 8.73 -7.49 -9.72
C GLU A 29 9.46 -8.82 -9.51
N SER A 30 9.74 -9.22 -8.26
CA SER A 30 10.51 -10.43 -7.96
C SER A 30 9.71 -11.73 -8.08
N ASN A 31 8.38 -11.67 -7.92
CA ASN A 31 7.49 -12.85 -7.89
C ASN A 31 6.23 -12.64 -8.74
N PRO A 32 6.35 -12.68 -10.08
CA PRO A 32 5.21 -12.47 -10.97
C PRO A 32 4.03 -13.41 -10.72
N GLU A 33 4.29 -14.63 -10.25
CA GLU A 33 3.29 -15.64 -9.90
C GLU A 33 2.39 -15.22 -8.71
N LYS A 34 2.83 -14.27 -7.89
CA LYS A 34 2.08 -13.79 -6.71
C LYS A 34 1.23 -12.56 -6.99
N ARG A 35 1.30 -11.98 -8.20
CA ARG A 35 0.60 -10.74 -8.55
C ARG A 35 -0.91 -10.85 -8.39
N GLU A 36 -1.51 -11.93 -8.86
CA GLU A 36 -2.94 -12.15 -8.75
C GLU A 36 -3.36 -12.30 -7.27
N GLY A 37 -2.61 -13.08 -6.50
CA GLY A 37 -2.85 -13.24 -5.07
C GLY A 37 -2.70 -11.95 -4.28
N LEU A 38 -1.78 -11.06 -4.69
CA LEU A 38 -1.64 -9.73 -4.10
C LEU A 38 -2.90 -8.89 -4.34
N ILE A 39 -3.37 -8.81 -5.58
CA ILE A 39 -4.59 -8.07 -5.94
C ILE A 39 -5.82 -8.63 -5.23
N ASP A 40 -5.93 -9.95 -5.13
CA ASP A 40 -7.01 -10.62 -4.42
C ASP A 40 -6.99 -10.34 -2.91
N ALA A 41 -5.82 -10.35 -2.28
CA ALA A 41 -5.67 -10.01 -0.86
C ALA A 41 -6.10 -8.56 -0.55
N ILE A 42 -5.82 -7.62 -1.45
CA ILE A 42 -6.26 -6.22 -1.36
C ILE A 42 -7.78 -6.14 -1.47
N LYS A 43 -8.36 -6.80 -2.48
CA LYS A 43 -9.83 -6.85 -2.69
C LYS A 43 -10.57 -7.44 -1.50
N LYS A 44 -9.97 -8.44 -0.84
CA LYS A 44 -10.52 -9.08 0.36
C LYS A 44 -10.33 -8.26 1.65
N GLY A 45 -9.65 -7.12 1.58
CA GLY A 45 -9.32 -6.30 2.76
C GLY A 45 -8.34 -7.00 3.72
N GLN A 46 -7.58 -7.97 3.24
CA GLN A 46 -6.57 -8.69 4.03
C GLN A 46 -5.21 -7.99 4.02
N LEU A 47 -5.00 -7.12 3.04
CA LEU A 47 -3.81 -6.29 2.87
C LEU A 47 -4.27 -4.84 2.62
N SER A 48 -3.86 -3.94 3.50
CA SER A 48 -4.01 -2.50 3.30
C SER A 48 -2.82 -1.95 2.53
N ILE A 49 -3.04 -0.90 1.76
CA ILE A 49 -2.02 -0.20 0.99
C ILE A 49 -2.04 1.26 1.37
N ASP A 50 -0.88 1.80 1.73
CA ASP A 50 -0.69 3.23 1.88
C ASP A 50 -0.60 3.93 0.52
N ALA A 51 -1.13 5.15 0.45
CA ALA A 51 -1.11 5.94 -0.78
C ALA A 51 0.33 6.12 -1.31
N SER A 52 1.30 6.27 -0.41
CA SER A 52 2.68 6.59 -0.74
C SER A 52 3.55 5.38 -1.04
N TYR A 53 4.54 5.62 -1.90
CA TYR A 53 5.56 4.64 -2.22
C TYR A 53 6.58 4.43 -1.10
N LEU A 54 6.94 5.51 -0.39
CA LEU A 54 7.90 5.55 0.71
C LEU A 54 7.51 6.66 1.69
N ASN A 55 8.00 6.55 2.94
CA ASN A 55 8.00 7.63 3.91
C ASN A 55 9.12 8.62 3.56
N LEU A 56 8.81 9.58 2.69
CA LEU A 56 9.77 10.61 2.28
C LEU A 56 9.70 11.82 3.20
N ASN A 57 10.83 12.49 3.40
CA ASN A 57 10.81 13.87 3.90
C ASN A 57 10.28 14.77 2.78
N THR A 58 8.96 14.99 2.72
CA THR A 58 8.34 15.68 1.59
C THR A 58 8.78 17.14 1.48
N SER A 59 9.28 17.75 2.56
CA SER A 59 9.74 19.15 2.58
C SER A 59 10.97 19.43 1.70
N ILE A 60 11.67 18.39 1.26
CA ILE A 60 12.81 18.51 0.32
C ILE A 60 12.49 17.97 -1.08
N CYS A 61 11.27 17.46 -1.29
CA CYS A 61 10.84 16.96 -2.59
C CYS A 61 10.36 18.10 -3.48
N SER A 62 10.55 17.97 -4.80
CA SER A 62 9.85 18.81 -5.77
C SER A 62 8.39 18.38 -5.93
N ASP A 63 7.55 19.28 -6.44
CA ASP A 63 6.15 18.97 -6.75
C ASP A 63 6.03 17.76 -7.70
N GLU A 64 6.92 17.66 -8.69
CA GLU A 64 6.97 16.54 -9.63
C GLU A 64 7.30 15.21 -8.94
N GLU A 65 8.25 15.22 -8.00
CA GLU A 65 8.62 14.03 -7.24
C GLU A 65 7.43 13.51 -6.43
N LEU A 66 6.64 14.40 -5.83
CA LEU A 66 5.41 14.03 -5.11
C LEU A 66 4.41 13.30 -6.02
N PHE A 67 4.27 13.71 -7.29
CA PHE A 67 3.43 12.95 -8.22
C PHE A 67 3.95 11.53 -8.48
N HIS A 68 5.27 11.33 -8.48
CA HIS A 68 5.86 10.01 -8.67
C HIS A 68 5.66 9.09 -7.45
N VAL A 69 5.65 9.64 -6.23
CA VAL A 69 5.41 8.89 -4.98
C VAL A 69 4.09 8.11 -5.02
N PHE A 70 3.05 8.65 -5.66
CA PHE A 70 1.74 7.98 -5.71
C PHE A 70 1.55 7.09 -6.96
N LYS A 71 2.53 7.05 -7.88
CA LYS A 71 2.35 6.41 -9.20
C LYS A 71 2.07 4.91 -9.10
N PHE A 72 2.85 4.19 -8.29
CA PHE A 72 2.68 2.75 -8.12
C PHE A 72 1.32 2.43 -7.51
N THR A 73 0.99 3.08 -6.40
CA THR A 73 -0.28 2.83 -5.69
C THR A 73 -1.49 3.15 -6.58
N ARG A 74 -1.46 4.23 -7.38
CA ARG A 74 -2.53 4.52 -8.36
C ARG A 74 -2.74 3.39 -9.38
N ASN A 75 -1.68 2.69 -9.80
CA ASN A 75 -1.83 1.53 -10.67
C ASN A 75 -2.48 0.36 -9.93
N ILE A 76 -2.08 0.10 -8.69
CA ILE A 76 -2.69 -0.95 -7.87
C ILE A 76 -4.16 -0.65 -7.59
N GLN A 77 -4.54 0.60 -7.33
CA GLN A 77 -5.93 1.01 -7.17
C GLN A 77 -6.75 0.71 -8.43
N LYS A 78 -6.23 1.03 -9.63
CA LYS A 78 -6.91 0.70 -10.91
C LYS A 78 -7.11 -0.80 -11.10
N MET A 79 -6.15 -1.63 -10.67
CA MET A 79 -6.21 -3.09 -10.83
C MET A 79 -7.11 -3.76 -9.79
N SER A 80 -7.08 -3.27 -8.56
CA SER A 80 -7.84 -3.82 -7.43
C SER A 80 -9.27 -3.27 -7.35
N GLY A 81 -9.51 -2.05 -7.82
CA GLY A 81 -10.76 -1.32 -7.60
C GLY A 81 -10.95 -0.84 -6.15
N VAL A 82 -9.92 -0.99 -5.31
CA VAL A 82 -9.94 -0.56 -3.90
C VAL A 82 -9.17 0.75 -3.77
N PRO A 83 -9.76 1.79 -3.16
CA PRO A 83 -9.07 3.06 -2.94
C PRO A 83 -7.91 2.92 -1.94
N SER A 84 -6.87 3.71 -2.14
CA SER A 84 -5.71 3.82 -1.25
C SER A 84 -5.34 5.31 -1.17
N ASP A 85 -6.19 6.04 -0.45
CA ASP A 85 -6.22 7.49 -0.41
C ASP A 85 -5.77 8.05 0.95
N VAL A 86 -5.33 7.16 1.84
CA VAL A 86 -4.74 7.53 3.12
C VAL A 86 -3.23 7.53 2.93
N PHE A 87 -2.63 8.70 3.19
CA PHE A 87 -1.18 8.87 3.23
C PHE A 87 -0.75 8.97 4.68
N GLN A 88 -0.05 7.96 5.14
CA GLN A 88 0.53 7.93 6.47
C GLN A 88 2.05 8.14 6.38
N GLN A 89 2.57 8.92 7.31
CA GLN A 89 4.01 9.16 7.40
C GLN A 89 4.48 8.87 8.82
N PHE A 90 5.58 8.13 8.90
CA PHE A 90 6.23 7.76 10.14
C PHE A 90 7.72 8.04 10.05
N ASP A 91 8.30 8.46 11.16
CA ASP A 91 9.75 8.61 11.34
C ASP A 91 10.44 9.45 10.24
N ILE A 92 9.80 10.57 9.88
CA ILE A 92 10.36 11.57 8.96
C ILE A 92 10.52 12.92 9.66
N PRO A 93 11.54 13.71 9.29
CA PRO A 93 11.83 14.99 9.94
C PRO A 93 10.90 16.13 9.49
N GLY A 94 10.10 15.98 8.43
CA GLY A 94 9.23 17.05 7.94
C GLY A 94 8.19 16.59 6.91
N ILE A 95 7.03 17.26 6.94
CA ILE A 95 5.96 17.18 5.97
C ILE A 95 5.63 18.60 5.48
N SER A 96 5.27 18.75 4.21
CA SER A 96 4.91 20.01 3.54
C SER A 96 3.58 19.87 2.83
#